data_AF-A0A0K2RJ76-F1
#
_entry.id   AF-A0A0K2RJ76-F1
#
_cell.length_a   1.000
_cell.length_b   1.000
_cell.length_c   1.000
_cell.angle_alpha   90.00
_cell.angle_beta   90.00
_cell.angle_gamma   90.00
#
_symmetry.space_group_name_H-M   'P 1'
#
loop_
_entity.id
_entity.type
_entity.pdbx_description
1 polymer ?
#
loop_
_entity_poly.entity_id
_entity_poly.type
_entity_poly.pdbx_seq_one_letter_code
_entity_poly.pdbx_strand_id
1 'polypeptide(L)'
;MIALITSSGGPQSHTAILARALGLPAIVAAPGVDEIGDGTEVYLDGAAGTITVDPGEELRLAAKAWATQASTVAAFSGSNVMADGFRVPLLANVGTGADAVKAADAGAEGVGLLRTEFCFLDRDDEPPSRSRSPPTAPSSLLSRARK
;
A
#
# COMPACT_ATOMS: atom_id res chain seq x y z
N MET A 1 -2.64 16.39 5.23
CA MET A 1 -2.52 15.13 4.46
C MET A 1 -2.10 15.51 3.05
N ILE A 2 -1.17 14.78 2.44
CA ILE A 2 -0.68 15.05 1.09
C ILE A 2 -1.29 14.02 0.12
N ALA A 3 -1.47 14.40 -1.14
CA ALA A 3 -2.01 13.54 -2.19
C ALA A 3 -1.20 13.71 -3.48
N LEU A 4 -1.37 12.80 -4.44
CA LEU A 4 -0.64 12.80 -5.70
C LEU A 4 -1.59 12.99 -6.88
N ILE A 5 -1.26 13.90 -7.79
CA ILE A 5 -1.99 14.10 -9.05
C ILE A 5 -0.97 14.12 -10.18
N THR A 6 -1.27 13.48 -11.30
CA THR A 6 -0.39 13.48 -12.49
C THR A 6 -1.20 13.76 -13.75
N SER A 7 -0.64 14.55 -14.67
CA SER A 7 -1.26 14.88 -15.96
C SER A 7 -1.25 13.71 -16.95
N SER A 8 -0.36 12.74 -16.76
CA SER A 8 -0.23 11.56 -17.60
C SER A 8 0.09 10.30 -16.78
N GLY A 9 -0.02 9.14 -17.42
CA GLY A 9 0.20 7.84 -16.79
C GLY A 9 -1.06 6.98 -16.82
N GLY A 10 -1.06 5.93 -16.01
CA GLY A 10 -2.21 5.03 -15.90
C GLY A 10 -2.32 4.44 -14.49
N PRO A 11 -3.47 3.84 -14.14
CA PRO A 11 -3.70 3.28 -12.81
C PRO A 11 -2.74 2.13 -12.45
N GLN A 12 -2.08 1.54 -13.46
CA GLN A 12 -1.06 0.50 -13.32
C GLN A 12 0.37 1.03 -13.47
N SER A 13 0.55 2.35 -13.64
CA SER A 13 1.89 2.94 -13.72
C SER A 13 2.65 2.77 -12.39
N HIS A 14 3.98 2.79 -12.47
CA HIS A 14 4.84 2.75 -11.29
C HIS A 14 4.44 3.83 -10.28
N THR A 15 4.24 5.06 -10.73
CA THR A 15 3.80 6.18 -9.89
C THR A 15 2.48 5.88 -9.14
N ALA A 16 1.46 5.36 -9.83
CA ALA A 16 0.18 4.99 -9.21
C ALA A 16 0.33 3.85 -8.19
N ILE A 17 1.16 2.86 -8.53
CA ILE A 17 1.47 1.72 -7.67
C ILE A 17 2.18 2.17 -6.39
N LEU A 18 3.17 3.06 -6.52
CA LEU A 18 3.94 3.61 -5.40
C LEU A 18 3.05 4.45 -4.48
N ALA A 19 2.23 5.35 -5.04
CA ALA A 19 1.31 6.16 -4.25
C ALA A 19 0.37 5.29 -3.40
N ARG A 20 -0.16 4.20 -3.98
CA ARG A 20 -1.00 3.24 -3.26
C ARG A 20 -0.23 2.52 -2.15
N ALA A 21 1.00 2.09 -2.40
CA ALA A 21 1.84 1.44 -1.39
C ALA A 21 2.15 2.38 -0.21
N LEU A 22 2.30 3.68 -0.48
CA LEU A 22 2.50 4.73 0.53
C LEU A 22 1.20 5.16 1.23
N GLY A 23 0.04 4.62 0.84
CA GLY A 23 -1.27 5.01 1.37
C GLY A 23 -1.70 6.44 0.98
N LEU A 24 -1.14 6.99 -0.09
CA LEU A 24 -1.47 8.31 -0.59
C LEU A 24 -2.69 8.24 -1.51
N PRO A 25 -3.70 9.11 -1.34
CA PRO A 25 -4.72 9.33 -2.35
C PRO A 25 -4.06 9.78 -3.66
N ALA A 26 -4.44 9.17 -4.77
CA ALA A 26 -3.83 9.46 -6.07
C ALA A 26 -4.83 9.45 -7.22
N ILE A 27 -4.76 10.45 -8.09
CA ILE A 27 -5.40 10.47 -9.41
C ILE A 27 -4.31 10.58 -10.47
N VAL A 28 -4.43 9.78 -11.52
CA VAL A 28 -3.47 9.74 -12.62
C VAL A 28 -4.15 10.03 -13.94
N ALA A 29 -3.39 10.61 -14.88
CA ALA A 29 -3.90 11.11 -16.15
C ALA A 29 -5.05 12.13 -15.99
N ALA A 30 -4.89 13.05 -15.04
CA ALA A 30 -5.84 14.13 -14.80
C ALA A 30 -5.64 15.28 -15.80
N PRO A 31 -6.60 15.56 -16.70
CA PRO A 31 -6.48 16.66 -17.65
C PRO A 31 -6.49 18.02 -16.93
N GLY A 32 -5.67 18.96 -17.41
CA GLY A 32 -5.64 20.35 -16.91
C GLY A 32 -4.95 20.54 -15.56
N VAL A 33 -4.39 19.48 -14.94
CA VAL A 33 -3.68 19.61 -13.66
C VAL A 33 -2.42 20.50 -13.76
N ASP A 34 -1.79 20.56 -14.94
CA ASP A 34 -0.60 21.39 -15.17
C ASP A 34 -0.92 22.91 -15.11
N GLU A 35 -2.19 23.29 -15.15
CA GLU A 35 -2.64 24.69 -15.03
C GLU A 35 -2.82 25.13 -13.57
N ILE A 36 -2.76 24.19 -12.61
CA ILE A 36 -2.89 24.48 -11.19
C ILE A 36 -1.58 25.09 -10.69
N GLY A 37 -1.64 26.35 -10.26
CA GLY A 37 -0.48 27.07 -9.75
C GLY A 37 0.03 26.56 -8.40
N ASP A 38 1.32 26.72 -8.15
CA ASP A 38 1.94 26.36 -6.88
C ASP A 38 1.26 27.06 -5.70
N GLY A 39 1.09 26.32 -4.59
CA GLY A 39 0.44 26.82 -3.38
C GLY A 39 -1.09 26.80 -3.43
N THR A 40 -1.69 26.39 -4.55
CA THR A 40 -3.15 26.23 -4.66
C THR A 40 -3.64 25.04 -3.84
N GLU A 41 -4.62 25.26 -2.97
CA GLU A 41 -5.26 24.17 -2.24
C GLU A 41 -6.20 23.39 -3.17
N VAL A 42 -6.09 22.06 -3.10
CA VAL A 42 -6.90 21.15 -3.91
C VAL A 42 -7.51 20.06 -3.03
N TYR A 43 -8.75 19.70 -3.34
CA TYR A 43 -9.40 18.53 -2.81
C TYR A 43 -9.38 17.42 -3.86
N LEU A 44 -9.08 16.19 -3.41
CA LEU A 44 -8.98 15.02 -4.25
C LEU A 44 -9.99 13.96 -3.81
N ASP A 45 -10.91 13.59 -4.71
CA ASP A 45 -11.76 12.42 -4.54
C ASP A 45 -11.20 11.26 -5.36
N GLY A 46 -10.40 10.41 -4.71
CA GLY A 46 -9.82 9.23 -5.36
C GLY A 46 -10.84 8.15 -5.72
N ALA A 47 -12.05 8.18 -5.16
CA ALA A 47 -13.11 7.21 -5.48
C ALA A 47 -13.92 7.65 -6.71
N ALA A 48 -14.24 8.95 -6.80
CA ALA A 48 -14.93 9.52 -7.96
C ALA A 48 -13.96 9.88 -9.11
N GLY A 49 -12.66 10.01 -8.83
CA GLY A 49 -11.67 10.45 -9.81
C GLY A 49 -11.76 11.94 -10.13
N THR A 50 -12.17 12.77 -9.17
CA THR A 50 -12.36 14.22 -9.36
C THR A 50 -11.40 15.06 -8.54
N ILE A 51 -11.12 16.26 -9.05
CA ILE A 51 -10.24 17.26 -8.43
C ILE A 51 -11.04 18.56 -8.31
N THR A 52 -11.04 19.15 -7.12
CA THR A 52 -11.64 20.48 -6.88
C THR A 52 -10.56 21.45 -6.44
N VAL A 53 -10.39 22.51 -7.21
CA VAL A 53 -9.49 23.63 -6.89
C VAL A 53 -10.22 24.62 -5.97
N ASP A 54 -9.52 25.18 -4.99
CA ASP A 54 -10.07 26.07 -3.97
C ASP A 54 -11.33 25.47 -3.30
N PRO A 55 -11.16 24.32 -2.59
CA PRO A 55 -12.30 23.62 -2.02
C PRO A 55 -13.03 24.50 -1.00
N GLY A 56 -14.36 24.43 -0.98
CA GLY A 56 -15.15 25.04 0.09
C GLY A 56 -14.95 24.34 1.45
N GLU A 57 -15.46 24.94 2.52
CA GLU A 57 -15.32 24.40 3.89
C GLU A 57 -15.92 22.99 4.03
N GLU A 58 -16.98 22.68 3.30
CA GLU A 58 -17.59 21.34 3.27
C GLU A 58 -16.60 20.25 2.85
N LEU A 59 -15.85 20.48 1.77
CA LEU A 59 -14.86 19.53 1.27
C LEU A 59 -13.64 19.44 2.19
N ARG A 60 -13.26 20.55 2.83
CA ARG A 60 -12.21 20.54 3.86
C ARG A 60 -12.62 19.67 5.06
N LEU A 61 -13.87 19.77 5.49
CA LEU A 61 -14.41 18.94 6.57
C LEU A 61 -14.51 17.47 6.15
N ALA A 62 -14.97 17.19 4.93
CA ALA A 62 -15.04 15.84 4.38
C ALA A 62 -13.65 15.19 4.32
N ALA A 63 -12.61 15.92 3.89
CA ALA A 63 -11.23 15.43 3.87
C ALA A 63 -10.71 15.10 5.28
N LYS A 64 -11.00 15.94 6.28
CA LYS A 64 -10.63 15.70 7.69
C LYS A 64 -11.35 14.47 8.25
N ALA A 65 -12.64 14.34 7.97
CA ALA A 65 -13.43 13.18 8.38
C ALA A 65 -12.90 11.90 7.74
N TRP A 66 -12.58 11.93 6.45
CA TRP A 66 -11.97 10.79 5.76
C TRP A 66 -10.61 10.42 6.35
N ALA A 67 -9.74 11.39 6.63
CA ALA A 67 -8.44 11.12 7.26
C ALA A 67 -8.60 10.43 8.63
N THR A 68 -9.67 10.76 9.36
CA THR A 68 -10.00 10.11 10.64
C THR A 68 -10.54 8.70 10.42
N GLN A 69 -11.43 8.51 9.44
CA GLN A 69 -12.06 7.23 9.13
C GLN A 69 -11.14 6.23 8.42
N ALA A 70 -10.16 6.71 7.63
CA ALA A 70 -9.17 5.88 6.96
C ALA A 70 -8.24 5.17 7.96
N SER A 71 -8.16 5.67 9.20
CA SER A 71 -7.49 4.96 10.30
C SER A 71 -8.29 3.77 10.84
N THR A 72 -9.58 3.68 10.49
CA THR A 72 -10.55 2.67 10.92
C THR A 72 -10.91 1.70 9.78
N VAL A 73 -9.92 1.27 8.99
CA VAL A 73 -10.11 0.12 8.09
C VAL A 73 -10.46 -1.09 8.96
N ALA A 74 -11.60 -1.72 8.68
CA ALA A 74 -12.05 -2.90 9.41
C ALA A 74 -10.95 -3.97 9.34
N ALA A 75 -10.49 -4.41 10.51
CA ALA A 75 -9.56 -5.53 10.60
C ALA A 75 -10.19 -6.75 9.92
N PHE A 76 -9.44 -7.37 9.02
CA PHE A 76 -9.86 -8.61 8.40
C PHE A 76 -10.06 -9.67 9.50
N SER A 77 -11.25 -10.26 9.55
CA SER A 77 -11.63 -11.19 10.63
C SER A 77 -11.06 -12.60 10.47
N GLY A 78 -10.29 -12.86 9.41
CA GLY A 78 -9.68 -14.17 9.16
C GLY A 78 -10.59 -15.19 8.46
N SER A 79 -11.86 -14.87 8.20
CA SER A 79 -12.76 -15.78 7.46
C SER A 79 -12.66 -15.54 5.96
N ASN A 80 -11.90 -16.38 5.29
CA ASN A 80 -11.70 -16.38 3.84
C ASN A 80 -12.60 -17.40 3.12
N VAL A 81 -13.80 -17.61 3.70
CA VAL A 81 -14.77 -18.61 3.26
C VAL A 81 -15.88 -17.91 2.47
N MET A 82 -16.15 -18.38 1.25
CA MET A 82 -17.27 -17.93 0.45
C MET A 82 -18.61 -18.42 1.03
N ALA A 83 -19.73 -17.88 0.56
CA ALA A 83 -21.07 -18.26 1.04
C ALA A 83 -21.39 -19.75 0.86
N ASP A 84 -20.71 -20.44 -0.06
CA ASP A 84 -20.85 -21.87 -0.35
C ASP A 84 -19.88 -22.77 0.46
N GLY A 85 -19.05 -22.18 1.33
CA GLY A 85 -18.09 -22.91 2.15
C GLY A 85 -16.69 -23.10 1.52
N PHE A 86 -16.47 -22.65 0.28
CA PHE A 86 -15.15 -22.74 -0.34
C PHE A 86 -14.17 -21.73 0.26
N ARG A 87 -12.95 -22.19 0.60
CA ARG A 87 -11.89 -21.31 1.12
C ARG A 87 -11.04 -20.74 0.00
N VAL A 88 -10.84 -19.42 0.02
CA VAL A 88 -9.97 -18.70 -0.90
C VAL A 88 -8.80 -18.10 -0.11
N PRO A 89 -7.56 -18.57 -0.28
CA PRO A 89 -6.43 -17.98 0.45
C PRO A 89 -6.28 -16.49 0.15
N LEU A 90 -6.22 -15.66 1.20
CA LEU A 90 -5.96 -14.23 1.05
C LEU A 90 -4.48 -13.97 1.35
N LEU A 91 -3.72 -13.81 0.27
CA LEU A 91 -2.29 -13.55 0.32
C LEU A 91 -2.00 -12.07 0.09
N ALA A 92 -1.00 -11.55 0.79
CA ALA A 92 -0.61 -10.15 0.69
C ALA A 92 0.32 -9.89 -0.51
N ASN A 93 0.20 -8.68 -1.04
CA ASN A 93 1.17 -8.08 -1.95
C ASN A 93 2.05 -7.13 -1.14
N VAL A 94 3.36 -7.40 -1.07
CA VAL A 94 4.29 -6.69 -0.19
C VAL A 94 5.48 -6.15 -0.99
N GLY A 95 5.97 -4.95 -0.65
CA GLY A 95 7.17 -4.37 -1.26
C GLY A 95 8.39 -4.44 -0.35
N THR A 96 8.18 -4.44 0.96
CA THR A 96 9.24 -4.42 1.98
C THR A 96 9.00 -5.44 3.08
N GLY A 97 10.03 -5.70 3.90
CA GLY A 97 9.89 -6.53 5.10
C GLY A 97 8.88 -5.96 6.11
N ALA A 98 8.77 -4.63 6.20
CA ALA A 98 7.80 -3.97 7.08
C ALA A 98 6.36 -4.20 6.60
N ASP A 99 6.13 -4.22 5.29
CA ASP A 99 4.80 -4.53 4.72
C ASP A 99 4.40 -5.97 5.03
N ALA A 100 5.36 -6.91 4.99
CA ALA A 100 5.10 -8.31 5.33
C ALA A 100 4.69 -8.50 6.80
N VAL A 101 5.29 -7.75 7.73
CA VAL A 101 4.88 -7.75 9.15
C VAL A 101 3.47 -7.21 9.30
N LYS A 102 3.18 -6.04 8.71
CA LYS A 102 1.83 -5.44 8.75
C LYS A 102 0.77 -6.38 8.16
N ALA A 103 1.10 -7.07 7.07
CA ALA A 103 0.20 -8.03 6.43
C ALA A 103 -0.08 -9.24 7.32
N ALA A 104 0.94 -9.75 8.02
CA ALA A 104 0.76 -10.83 8.99
C ALA A 104 -0.12 -10.40 10.17
N ASP A 105 0.09 -9.20 10.70
CA ASP A 105 -0.74 -8.63 11.78
C ASP A 105 -2.20 -8.42 11.34
N ALA A 106 -2.42 -8.14 10.05
CA ALA A 106 -3.73 -8.03 9.43
C ALA A 106 -4.37 -9.39 9.07
N GLY A 107 -3.72 -10.52 9.38
CA GLY A 107 -4.27 -11.86 9.15
C GLY A 107 -4.11 -12.41 7.74
N ALA A 108 -3.15 -11.90 6.95
CA ALA A 108 -2.82 -12.50 5.66
C ALA A 108 -2.23 -13.91 5.84
N GLU A 109 -2.61 -14.85 4.97
CA GLU A 109 -2.17 -16.26 5.05
C GLU A 109 -0.80 -16.52 4.39
N GLY A 110 -0.18 -15.47 3.87
CA GLY A 110 1.13 -15.51 3.25
C GLY A 110 1.36 -14.34 2.31
N VAL A 111 2.45 -14.42 1.55
CA VAL A 111 2.80 -13.43 0.52
C VAL A 111 2.55 -14.06 -0.85
N GLY A 112 1.63 -13.46 -1.61
CA GLY A 112 1.31 -13.89 -2.97
C GLY A 112 2.14 -13.16 -4.02
N LEU A 113 2.63 -11.95 -3.69
CA LEU A 113 3.47 -11.14 -4.56
C LEU A 113 4.46 -10.34 -3.70
N LEU A 114 5.75 -10.50 -3.99
CA LEU A 114 6.82 -9.64 -3.48
C LEU A 114 7.28 -8.72 -4.61
N ARG A 115 7.08 -7.41 -4.45
CA ARG A 115 7.57 -6.39 -5.38
C ARG A 115 9.01 -6.03 -5.02
N THR A 116 9.96 -6.58 -5.76
CA THR A 116 11.39 -6.38 -5.52
C THR A 116 11.90 -5.03 -5.97
N GLU A 117 11.13 -4.29 -6.79
CA GLU A 117 11.49 -2.97 -7.31
C GLU A 117 11.73 -1.96 -6.17
N PHE A 118 10.99 -2.09 -5.06
CA PHE A 118 11.18 -1.27 -3.87
C PHE A 118 12.55 -1.46 -3.19
N CYS A 119 13.23 -2.59 -3.44
CA CYS A 119 14.59 -2.79 -2.93
C CYS A 119 15.63 -1.91 -3.64
N PHE A 120 15.29 -1.35 -4.80
CA PHE A 120 16.18 -0.54 -5.65
C PHE A 120 15.83 0.95 -5.62
N LEU A 121 14.57 1.32 -5.37
CA LEU A 121 14.11 2.71 -5.45
C LEU A 121 14.63 3.64 -4.35
N ASP A 122 15.08 3.09 -3.22
CA ASP A 122 15.56 3.84 -2.05
C ASP A 122 17.10 3.85 -1.95
N ARG A 123 17.81 3.54 -3.05
CA ARG A 123 19.26 3.42 -3.11
C ARG A 123 19.82 3.97 -4.43
N ASP A 124 20.92 4.71 -4.34
CA ASP A 124 21.70 5.13 -5.52
C ASP A 124 22.54 3.98 -6.10
N ASP A 125 22.86 2.97 -5.27
CA ASP A 125 23.69 1.83 -5.63
C ASP A 125 22.87 0.52 -5.70
N GLU A 126 23.28 -0.38 -6.61
CA GLU A 126 22.69 -1.71 -6.76
C GLU A 126 22.71 -2.51 -5.44
N PRO A 127 21.62 -3.19 -5.04
CA PRO A 127 21.60 -4.04 -3.87
C PRO A 127 22.71 -5.10 -3.95
N PRO A 128 23.56 -5.23 -2.92
CA PRO A 128 24.63 -6.22 -2.94
C PRO A 128 24.04 -7.63 -3.08
N SER A 129 24.62 -8.43 -3.98
CA SER A 129 24.05 -9.68 -4.47
C SER A 129 23.83 -10.79 -3.42
N ARG A 130 24.26 -10.64 -2.15
CA ARG A 130 23.94 -11.62 -1.10
C ARG A 130 24.23 -11.15 0.34
N SER A 131 23.22 -11.24 1.21
CA SER A 131 23.34 -12.01 2.45
C SER A 131 21.97 -12.52 2.92
N ARG A 132 21.49 -13.60 2.29
CA ARG A 132 20.52 -14.48 2.97
C ARG A 132 21.30 -15.18 4.09
N SER A 133 21.27 -14.63 5.30
CA SER A 133 21.57 -15.44 6.47
C SER A 133 20.61 -16.63 6.46
N PRO A 134 21.09 -17.88 6.60
CA PRO A 134 20.18 -19.00 6.77
C PRO A 134 19.33 -18.73 8.02
N PRO A 135 18.04 -19.14 8.04
CA PRO A 135 17.25 -19.04 9.25
C PRO A 135 18.00 -19.78 10.36
N THR A 136 18.45 -19.05 11.38
CA THR A 136 18.95 -19.67 12.60
C THR A 136 17.77 -20.35 13.26
N ALA A 137 17.63 -21.66 13.03
CA ALA A 137 16.69 -22.46 13.78
C ALA A 137 17.06 -22.33 15.28
N PRO A 138 16.09 -22.11 16.18
CA PRO A 138 16.35 -22.15 17.60
C PRO A 138 16.90 -23.54 17.96
N SER A 139 18.02 -23.55 18.69
CA SER A 139 18.82 -24.72 19.11
C SER A 139 18.03 -25.78 19.91
N SER A 140 16.75 -25.58 20.19
CA SER A 140 15.91 -26.49 20.97
C SER A 140 15.29 -27.66 20.19
N LEU A 141 15.42 -27.71 18.85
CA LEU A 141 14.77 -28.75 18.02
C LEU A 141 15.69 -29.90 17.55
N LEU A 142 16.98 -29.89 17.88
CA LEU A 142 17.93 -30.95 17.46
C LEU A 142 18.13 -32.08 18.50
N SER A 143 17.47 -32.04 19.66
CA SER A 143 17.62 -33.09 20.69
C SER A 143 16.62 -34.25 20.60
N ARG A 144 15.65 -34.22 19.67
CA ARG A 144 14.59 -35.24 19.58
C ARG A 144 14.72 -36.26 18.44
N ALA A 145 15.83 -36.28 17.71
CA ALA A 145 16.06 -37.23 16.62
C ALA A 145 17.22 -38.22 16.88
N ARG A 146 17.53 -38.51 18.15
CA ARG A 146 18.36 -39.65 18.55
C ARG A 146 17.84 -40.27 19.84
N LYS A 147 16.75 -41.03 19.73
CA LYS A 147 16.49 -42.25 20.51
C LYS A 147 15.43 -43.06 19.80
#